data_AF-A0A7V1AIM3-F1
#
_entry.id   AF-A0A7V1AIM3-F1
#
_cell.length_a   1.000
_cell.length_b   1.000
_cell.length_c   1.000
_cell.angle_alpha   90.00
_cell.angle_beta   90.00
_cell.angle_gamma   90.00
#
_symmetry.space_group_name_H-M   'P 1'
#
loop_
_entity.id
_entity.type
_entity.pdbx_description
1 polymer ?
#
loop_
_entity_poly.entity_id
_entity_poly.type
_entity_poly.pdbx_seq_one_letter_code
_entity_poly.pdbx_strand_id
1 'polypeptide(L)' 'MKRHLNTLFVTTQGAYLAKEGETVVVKVEKEIRLRVPVHTIGGIVCFGQITCSPFLMGYCAGQNV' A
#
# COMPACT_ATOMS: atom_id res chain seq x y z
N MET A 1 4.11 -4.21 -19.22
CA MET A 1 3.83 -5.19 -18.14
C MET A 1 2.34 -5.31 -17.94
N LYS A 2 1.83 -6.49 -17.60
CA LYS A 2 0.40 -6.73 -17.41
C LYS A 2 -0.03 -6.16 -16.05
N ARG A 3 -1.05 -5.31 -16.05
CA ARG A 3 -1.63 -4.77 -14.81
C ARG A 3 -2.52 -5.84 -14.19
N HIS A 4 -2.20 -6.22 -12.96
CA HIS A 4 -3.04 -7.14 -12.20
C HIS A 4 -4.03 -6.32 -11.36
N LEU A 5 -5.32 -6.65 -11.44
CA LEU A 5 -6.38 -5.99 -10.67
C LEU A 5 -6.47 -6.52 -9.23
N ASN A 6 -5.32 -6.84 -8.62
CA ASN A 6 -5.29 -7.36 -7.27
C ASN A 6 -5.60 -6.22 -6.28
N THR A 7 -6.47 -6.47 -5.31
CA THR A 7 -6.73 -5.52 -4.24
C THR A 7 -5.95 -5.89 -2.99
N LEU A 8 -5.16 -4.96 -2.46
CA LEU A 8 -4.50 -5.12 -1.16
C LEU A 8 -5.48 -4.71 -0.06
N PHE A 9 -6.02 -5.70 0.65
CA PHE A 9 -6.83 -5.46 1.85
C PHE A 9 -5.94 -5.38 3.08
N VAL A 10 -6.00 -4.26 3.80
CA VAL A 10 -5.27 -4.06 5.04
C VAL A 10 -6.27 -3.98 6.18
N THR A 11 -6.21 -4.95 7.09
CA THR A 11 -7.12 -5.09 8.24
C THR A 11 -6.42 -4.95 9.59
N THR A 12 -5.09 -4.99 9.60
CA THR A 12 -4.29 -4.89 10.82
C THR A 12 -4.32 -3.47 11.38
N GLN A 13 -4.81 -3.33 12.61
CA GLN A 13 -4.87 -2.04 13.30
C GLN A 13 -3.46 -1.49 13.58
N GLY A 14 -3.30 -0.17 13.50
CA GLY A 14 -2.01 0.48 13.69
C GLY A 14 -1.04 0.29 12.52
N ALA A 15 -1.48 -0.29 11.40
CA ALA A 15 -0.64 -0.39 10.22
C ALA A 15 -0.35 1.00 9.61
N TYR A 16 0.89 1.17 9.17
CA TYR A 16 1.34 2.33 8.41
C TYR A 16 1.81 1.91 7.03
N LEU A 17 1.15 2.43 6.00
CA LEU A 17 1.49 2.20 4.62
C LEU A 17 2.40 3.32 4.11
N ALA A 18 3.51 2.96 3.48
CA ALA A 18 4.43 3.90 2.88
C ALA A 18 4.94 3.42 1.53
N LYS A 19 5.49 4.33 0.75
CA LYS A 19 6.18 4.02 -0.51
C LYS A 19 7.67 3.83 -0.23
N GLU A 20 8.22 2.73 -0.72
CA GLU A 20 9.66 2.48 -0.78
C GLU A 20 10.00 2.03 -2.20
N GLY A 21 10.76 2.84 -2.95
CA GLY A 21 10.94 2.62 -4.40
C GLY A 21 9.60 2.64 -5.13
N GLU A 22 9.31 1.62 -5.93
CA GLU A 22 8.02 1.41 -6.64
C GLU A 22 7.05 0.49 -5.87
N THR A 23 7.33 0.22 -4.60
CA THR A 23 6.55 -0.70 -3.77
C THR A 23 5.74 0.05 -2.72
N VAL A 24 4.60 -0.51 -2.34
CA VAL A 24 3.96 -0.22 -1.07
C VAL A 24 4.54 -1.16 -0.02
N VAL A 25 4.94 -0.60 1.11
CA VAL A 25 5.31 -1.33 2.32
C VAL A 25 4.25 -1.13 3.38
N VAL A 26 3.91 -2.21 4.09
CA VAL A 26 3.03 -2.19 5.25
C VAL A 26 3.90 -2.39 6.48
N LYS A 27 3.93 -1.38 7.35
CA LYS A 27 4.65 -1.41 8.63
C LYS A 27 3.68 -1.60 9.78
N VAL A 28 4.02 -2.48 10.72
CA VAL A 28 3.29 -2.70 11.96
C VAL A 28 4.32 -2.77 13.07
N GLU A 29 4.17 -1.97 14.13
CA GLU A 29 5.14 -1.92 15.24
C GLU A 29 6.57 -1.61 14.77
N LYS A 30 6.71 -0.71 13.78
CA LYS A 30 7.98 -0.32 13.13
C LYS A 30 8.65 -1.41 12.27
N GLU A 31 8.05 -2.60 12.17
CA GLU A 31 8.54 -3.70 11.34
C GLU A 31 7.81 -3.77 9.99
N ILE A 32 8.54 -4.08 8.92
CA ILE A 32 7.94 -4.29 7.60
C ILE A 32 7.31 -5.69 7.57
N ARG A 33 5.97 -5.75 7.52
CA ARG A 33 5.22 -7.00 7.45
C ARG A 33 4.92 -7.45 6.02
N LEU A 34 4.85 -6.51 5.09
CA LEU A 34 4.59 -6.77 3.68
C LEU A 34 5.27 -5.73 2.80
N ARG A 35 5.77 -6.17 1.64
CA ARG A 35 6.23 -5.31 0.55
C ARG A 35 5.70 -5.85 -0.76
N VAL A 36 4.96 -5.03 -1.52
CA VAL A 36 4.44 -5.42 -2.83
C VAL A 36 4.63 -4.29 -3.86
N PRO A 37 5.00 -4.59 -5.12
CA PRO A 37 5.09 -3.57 -6.15
C PRO A 37 3.73 -2.94 -6.47
N VAL A 38 3.66 -1.63 -6.63
CA VAL A 38 2.38 -0.93 -6.87
C VAL A 38 1.77 -1.30 -8.23
N HIS A 39 2.58 -1.65 -9.22
CA HIS A 39 2.08 -2.06 -10.54
C HIS A 39 1.34 -3.41 -10.54
N THR A 40 1.44 -4.21 -9.46
CA THR A 40 0.74 -5.50 -9.32
C THR A 40 -0.60 -5.39 -8.59
N ILE A 41 -0.96 -4.19 -8.12
CA ILE A 41 -2.22 -3.91 -7.42
C ILE A 41 -3.08 -2.94 -8.23
N GLY A 42 -4.39 -3.17 -8.21
CA GLY A 42 -5.41 -2.31 -8.78
C GLY A 42 -6.17 -1.49 -7.74
N GLY A 43 -5.94 -1.74 -6.45
CA GLY A 43 -6.53 -0.96 -5.36
C GLY A 43 -5.97 -1.32 -4.00
N ILE A 44 -6.07 -0.40 -3.04
CA ILE A 44 -5.75 -0.62 -1.63
C ILE A 44 -6.98 -0.26 -0.80
N VAL A 45 -7.43 -1.17 0.07
CA VAL A 45 -8.59 -0.96 0.94
C VAL A 45 -8.15 -1.12 2.39
N CYS A 46 -8.35 -0.07 3.19
CA CYS A 46 -7.96 -0.02 4.60
C CYS A 46 -9.19 -0.13 5.50
N PHE A 47 -9.15 -1.05 6.46
CA PHE A 47 -10.21 -1.23 7.47
C PHE A 47 -9.74 -0.82 8.87
N GLY A 48 -10.29 0.26 9.40
CA GLY A 48 -10.03 0.73 10.77
C GLY A 48 -8.89 1.75 10.87
N GLN A 49 -8.14 1.70 11.96
CA GLN A 49 -7.08 2.66 12.29
C GLN A 49 -5.80 2.33 11.52
N ILE A 50 -5.77 2.72 10.26
CA ILE A 50 -4.64 2.54 9.34
C ILE A 50 -4.24 3.91 8.80
N THR A 51 -2.95 4.15 8.74
CA THR A 51 -2.40 5.41 8.24
C THR A 51 -1.63 5.17 6.94
N CYS A 52 -1.69 6.13 6.04
CA CYS A 52 -0.97 6.09 4.76
C CYS A 52 -0.09 7.33 4.64
N SER A 53 1.13 7.16 4.12
CA SER A 53 2.00 8.30 3.87
C SER A 53 1.45 9.13 2.68
N PRO A 54 1.52 10.47 2.73
CA PRO A 54 1.09 11.31 1.61
C PRO A 54 1.85 10.99 0.31
N PHE A 55 3.13 10.61 0.43
CA PHE A 55 3.96 10.23 -0.71
C PHE A 55 3.46 8.94 -1.39
N LEU A 56 3.00 7.96 -0.61
CA LEU A 56 2.34 6.77 -1.16
C LEU A 56 1.04 7.16 -1.85
N MET A 57 0.20 7.96 -1.21
CA MET A 57 -1.09 8.37 -1.78
C MET A 57 -0.93 9.08 -3.12
N GLY A 58 0.01 10.03 -3.21
CA GLY A 58 0.30 10.72 -4.46
C GLY A 58 0.82 9.78 -5.55
N TYR A 59 1.65 8.80 -5.18
CA TYR A 59 2.12 7.79 -6.12
C TYR A 59 0.99 6.87 -6.60
N CYS A 60 0.13 6.38 -5.70
CA CYS A 60 -1.04 5.57 -6.08
C CYS A 60 -1.97 6.33 -7.05
N ALA A 61 -2.22 7.61 -6.80
CA ALA A 61 -3.00 8.46 -7.69
C ALA A 61 -2.40 8.54 -9.11
N GLY A 62 -1.08 8.71 -9.23
CA GLY A 62 -0.40 8.68 -10.54
C GLY A 62 -0.41 7.31 -11.22
N GLN A 63 -0.52 6.23 -10.44
CA GLN A 63 -0.55 4.85 -10.93
C GLN A 63 -1.96 4.28 -11.11
N ASN A 64 -3.04 5.06 -10.91
CA ASN A 64 -4.44 4.61 -10.94
C ASN A 64 -4.78 3.48 -9.94
N VAL A 65 -4.15 3.49 -8.75
CA VAL A 65 -4.36 2.51 -7.67
C VAL A 65 -5.20 3.11 -6.56
#